data_AF-A0A7Y3UAD8-F1
#
_entry.id   AF-A0A7Y3UAD8-F1
#
_cell.length_a   1.000
_cell.length_b   1.000
_cell.length_c   1.000
_cell.angle_alpha   90.00
_cell.angle_beta   90.00
_cell.angle_gamma   90.00
#
_symmetry.space_group_name_H-M   'P 1'
#
loop_
_entity.id
_entity.type
_entity.pdbx_description
1 polymer ?
#
loop_
_entity_poly.entity_id
_entity_poly.type
_entity_poly.pdbx_seq_one_letter_code
_entity_poly.pdbx_strand_id
1 'polypeptide(L)'
;MWGTPFLRDDLAELDLSFREQRSESLAPNASPELNFEQAGRHSQKPVGRLASIRHGATGGNGLLRRPELALPHGFSVREWIYEVRKLVSHEFLRGIVLTGEFARPNEESSPLIESLLTGLAEGVGTAVRPVLREGPADVAGALHAEGAATFLSRHIAGQPTYLDSLPEIETLVQRQGEPYWLNLIEQVKKYVLGGRRCRFEPPDLKLKVQAEERRLTLKVGQEGYPTVRQVSKDFRSALDSDVEVGLKIEIVAAQGNPRVEVIPVDRAALRGERVYLQWERAVDTGKTRKEVEDEEPRTNPRLEQRLASRECWLGSYQQKRTCDIANEALRQLERGNRIGQKTLASLRDALRESDKELAHAKRTVHATAFDSDGQLAPAVPGQQLARSLLDKLDESLALTAARALPPDVYRVLGYTSASTANLVDILKAKLRRLAQSDSEELQALLIAYGNCLRDPGDIALFAQSMEKNFRSGRPSRPSDWMRALCRMLMYRPDAARDIDSDLCLNLIGHCFKIAVQQINDMKAAKIRYRHAALCLAYILRRRRYDETFLPPDEEPAVEMKSFLMKAAKGMKSGRIECHGGFVDLPAVTEIIVDYIDRRGTGILLLFD
;
A
#
# COMPACT_ATOMS: atom_id res chain seq x y z
N MET A 1 32.65 -3.74 3.52
CA MET A 1 32.65 -2.65 2.52
C MET A 1 34.01 -2.61 1.89
N TRP A 2 34.10 -2.43 0.58
CA TRP A 2 35.37 -2.37 -0.14
C TRP A 2 35.53 -0.96 -0.71
N GLY A 3 36.62 -0.29 -0.36
CA GLY A 3 37.04 0.97 -0.94
C GLY A 3 38.50 0.84 -1.37
N THR A 4 38.78 1.09 -2.64
CA THR A 4 40.13 1.19 -3.20
C THR A 4 40.38 2.64 -3.59
N PRO A 5 41.47 3.30 -3.13
CA PRO A 5 41.86 4.58 -3.67
C PRO A 5 43.01 4.42 -4.68
N PHE A 6 42.89 5.06 -5.84
CA PHE A 6 44.05 5.54 -6.57
C PHE A 6 44.47 6.86 -5.89
N LEU A 7 45.59 6.81 -5.15
CA LEU A 7 46.35 7.99 -4.77
C LEU A 7 47.64 7.97 -5.61
N ARG A 8 47.63 8.71 -6.72
CA ARG A 8 48.84 9.21 -7.35
C ARG A 8 48.60 10.67 -7.61
N ASP A 9 49.23 11.50 -6.79
CA ASP A 9 49.73 12.85 -7.06
C ASP A 9 50.05 13.42 -5.68
N ASP A 10 51.32 13.26 -5.22
CA ASP A 10 51.99 14.13 -4.22
C ASP A 10 53.37 13.63 -3.72
N LEU A 11 54.04 12.69 -4.40
CA LEU A 11 55.45 12.36 -4.08
C LEU A 11 56.28 12.13 -5.35
N ALA A 12 56.76 13.20 -5.98
CA ALA A 12 57.96 13.18 -6.85
C ALA A 12 58.41 14.61 -7.24
N GLU A 13 58.94 15.37 -6.28
CA GLU A 13 60.11 16.23 -6.59
C GLU A 13 61.34 15.36 -6.38
N LEU A 14 61.81 14.69 -7.44
CA LEU A 14 63.20 14.24 -7.58
C LEU A 14 63.43 13.87 -9.05
N ASP A 15 63.91 14.90 -9.74
CA ASP A 15 64.91 14.91 -10.80
C ASP A 15 64.66 14.22 -12.15
N LEU A 16 64.93 15.03 -13.17
CA LEU A 16 64.75 14.82 -14.59
C LEU A 16 65.96 14.11 -15.18
N SER A 17 65.76 13.00 -15.91
CA SER A 17 66.47 12.74 -17.18
C SER A 17 66.09 11.37 -17.77
N PHE A 18 65.31 11.36 -18.84
CA PHE A 18 65.79 10.96 -20.17
C PHE A 18 64.62 10.96 -21.16
N ARG A 19 64.83 11.66 -22.27
CA ARG A 19 63.96 11.75 -23.44
C ARG A 19 64.29 10.63 -24.43
N GLU A 20 63.32 10.39 -25.30
CA GLU A 20 63.40 9.74 -26.62
C GLU A 20 63.47 8.20 -26.69
N GLN A 21 62.37 7.60 -27.17
CA GLN A 21 62.33 7.06 -28.53
C GLN A 21 60.89 6.73 -28.96
N ARG A 22 60.45 7.37 -30.06
CA ARG A 22 59.35 6.94 -30.92
C ARG A 22 59.94 6.12 -32.06
N SER A 23 59.32 5.00 -32.42
CA SER A 23 59.08 4.61 -33.83
C SER A 23 58.36 3.27 -33.91
N GLU A 24 57.25 3.28 -34.67
CA GLU A 24 56.89 2.26 -35.67
C GLU A 24 56.40 0.88 -35.14
N SER A 25 55.39 0.20 -35.66
CA SER A 25 54.77 0.19 -36.99
C SER A 25 53.46 -0.64 -36.97
N LEU A 26 52.59 -0.35 -37.95
CA LEU A 26 51.74 -1.26 -38.76
C LEU A 26 50.56 -2.04 -38.14
N ALA A 27 49.36 -1.64 -38.57
CA ALA A 27 48.25 -2.54 -38.93
C ALA A 27 48.18 -2.65 -40.46
N PRO A 28 47.54 -3.71 -41.00
CA PRO A 28 46.53 -3.43 -42.02
C PRO A 28 45.27 -4.32 -42.00
N ASN A 29 44.16 -3.68 -42.36
CA ASN A 29 43.06 -4.09 -43.25
C ASN A 29 42.36 -5.45 -43.06
N ALA A 30 41.02 -5.42 -42.91
CA ALA A 30 40.10 -5.53 -44.05
C ALA A 30 38.62 -5.63 -43.59
N SER A 31 37.76 -4.81 -44.20
CA SER A 31 36.33 -5.06 -44.37
C SER A 31 36.00 -4.80 -45.84
N PRO A 32 35.06 -5.52 -46.47
CA PRO A 32 34.43 -5.08 -47.70
C PRO A 32 33.04 -4.49 -47.44
N GLU A 33 32.76 -3.50 -48.28
CA GLU A 33 31.56 -2.69 -48.44
C GLU A 33 30.33 -3.49 -48.89
N LEU A 34 29.14 -2.90 -48.71
CA LEU A 34 28.13 -2.85 -49.77
C LEU A 34 27.16 -1.68 -49.55
N ASN A 35 27.14 -0.81 -50.57
CA ASN A 35 26.30 0.37 -50.74
C ASN A 35 24.83 0.01 -51.03
N PHE A 36 23.90 0.93 -50.70
CA PHE A 36 22.86 1.36 -51.65
C PHE A 36 22.35 2.78 -51.31
N GLU A 37 22.61 3.69 -52.26
CA GLU A 37 21.91 4.95 -52.59
C GLU A 37 20.41 4.70 -52.88
N GLN A 38 19.43 5.60 -52.98
CA GLN A 38 19.17 7.05 -53.03
C GLN A 38 17.60 7.12 -52.96
N ALA A 39 16.88 8.16 -52.53
CA ALA A 39 16.63 9.44 -53.19
C ALA A 39 15.52 10.17 -52.38
N GLY A 40 15.58 11.48 -52.19
CA GLY A 40 14.65 12.37 -52.89
C GLY A 40 14.59 13.76 -52.26
N ARG A 41 14.72 14.80 -53.10
CA ARG A 41 14.79 16.24 -52.77
C ARG A 41 13.44 16.93 -53.03
N HIS A 42 13.13 17.99 -52.25
CA HIS A 42 12.48 19.27 -52.63
C HIS A 42 12.47 20.20 -51.39
N SER A 43 13.33 21.22 -51.26
CA SER A 43 13.35 22.61 -51.77
C SER A 43 12.54 23.67 -50.97
N GLN A 44 13.30 24.51 -50.22
CA GLN A 44 13.18 25.97 -49.92
C GLN A 44 11.97 26.51 -49.10
N LYS A 45 12.12 26.92 -47.81
CA LYS A 45 12.62 28.19 -47.17
C LYS A 45 11.48 29.23 -46.88
N PRO A 46 11.59 30.16 -45.90
CA PRO A 46 12.16 30.10 -44.54
C PRO A 46 11.35 30.85 -43.43
N VAL A 47 11.91 30.85 -42.22
CA VAL A 47 11.73 31.76 -41.05
C VAL A 47 10.74 31.34 -39.96
N GLY A 48 11.31 30.99 -38.80
CA GLY A 48 10.63 30.91 -37.51
C GLY A 48 11.53 30.30 -36.45
N ARG A 49 12.21 31.14 -35.66
CA ARG A 49 13.10 30.79 -34.54
C ARG A 49 12.46 29.74 -33.62
N LEU A 50 13.20 28.69 -33.27
CA LEU A 50 13.04 27.95 -32.00
C LEU A 50 14.32 27.19 -31.66
N ALA A 51 14.63 27.20 -30.36
CA ALA A 51 15.86 26.76 -29.74
C ALA A 51 16.13 25.26 -29.95
N SER A 52 17.35 24.93 -30.34
CA SER A 52 17.83 23.55 -30.41
C SER A 52 18.29 23.08 -29.02
N ILE A 53 17.51 22.21 -28.38
CA ILE A 53 18.02 21.28 -27.37
C ILE A 53 18.32 19.98 -28.13
N ARG A 54 19.61 19.69 -28.34
CA ARG A 54 20.07 18.40 -28.87
C ARG A 54 19.82 17.34 -27.82
N HIS A 55 18.90 16.41 -28.09
CA HIS A 55 18.88 15.10 -27.45
C HIS A 55 20.06 14.28 -27.98
N GLY A 56 21.09 14.14 -27.16
CA GLY A 56 22.08 13.09 -27.29
C GLY A 56 21.46 11.77 -26.84
N ALA A 57 21.24 10.88 -27.80
CA ALA A 57 20.99 9.48 -27.52
C ALA A 57 22.29 8.86 -26.98
N THR A 58 22.36 8.64 -25.67
CA THR A 58 23.27 7.67 -25.07
C THR A 58 22.41 6.64 -24.35
N GLY A 59 22.05 5.59 -25.08
CA GLY A 59 21.57 4.33 -24.51
C GLY A 59 22.71 3.69 -23.72
N GLY A 60 22.93 4.14 -22.50
CA GLY A 60 23.73 3.45 -21.51
C GLY A 60 22.79 2.72 -20.57
N ASN A 61 22.98 1.41 -20.41
CA ASN A 61 22.38 0.63 -19.33
C ASN A 61 22.78 1.25 -17.99
N GLY A 62 21.95 2.16 -17.49
CA GLY A 62 22.03 2.70 -16.15
C GLY A 62 21.62 1.63 -15.14
N LEU A 63 22.47 0.62 -14.96
CA LEU A 63 22.62 0.05 -13.62
C LEU A 63 22.88 1.26 -12.73
N LEU A 64 21.92 1.60 -11.86
CA LEU A 64 22.17 2.50 -10.74
C LEU A 64 23.42 1.95 -10.06
N ARG A 65 24.57 2.57 -10.32
CA ARG A 65 25.82 2.21 -9.66
C ARG A 65 25.50 2.35 -8.18
N ARG A 66 25.68 1.28 -7.41
CA ARG A 66 25.79 1.41 -5.95
C ARG A 66 26.71 2.62 -5.70
N PRO A 67 26.34 3.59 -4.85
CA PRO A 67 27.18 4.75 -4.61
C PRO A 67 28.58 4.23 -4.29
N GLU A 68 29.54 4.54 -5.17
CA GLU A 68 30.93 4.20 -4.92
C GLU A 68 31.32 4.98 -3.66
N LEU A 69 31.49 4.27 -2.54
CA LEU A 69 31.90 4.82 -1.25
C LEU A 69 33.38 5.25 -1.24
N ALA A 70 33.93 5.62 -2.40
CA ALA A 70 35.23 6.24 -2.48
C ALA A 70 35.19 7.56 -1.72
N LEU A 71 36.26 7.90 -0.99
CA LEU A 71 36.40 9.22 -0.38
C LEU A 71 36.35 10.25 -1.52
N PRO A 72 35.28 11.07 -1.64
CA PRO A 72 35.23 12.05 -2.71
C PRO A 72 36.36 13.06 -2.51
N HIS A 73 36.96 13.54 -3.60
CA HIS A 73 37.96 14.61 -3.50
C HIS A 73 37.38 15.80 -2.72
N GLY A 74 38.11 16.23 -1.69
CA GLY A 74 37.72 17.34 -0.82
C GLY A 74 36.90 16.95 0.42
N PHE A 75 36.52 15.69 0.61
CA PHE A 75 35.92 15.24 1.87
C PHE A 75 36.99 15.01 2.92
N SER A 76 36.76 15.55 4.12
CA SER A 76 37.47 15.09 5.29
C SER A 76 37.07 13.65 5.63
N VAL A 77 37.99 12.93 6.26
CA VAL A 77 37.74 11.60 6.82
C VAL A 77 36.47 11.57 7.69
N ARG A 78 36.21 12.63 8.44
CA ARG A 78 35.04 12.75 9.32
C ARG A 78 33.72 12.85 8.54
N GLU A 79 33.71 13.64 7.47
CA GLU A 79 32.53 13.76 6.59
C GLU A 79 32.23 12.45 5.87
N TRP A 80 33.27 11.73 5.45
CA TRP A 80 33.09 10.42 4.84
C TRP A 80 32.55 9.37 5.82
N ILE A 81 33.08 9.30 7.05
CA ILE A 81 32.54 8.45 8.12
C ILE A 81 31.06 8.74 8.35
N TYR A 82 30.69 10.02 8.38
CA TYR A 82 29.31 10.44 8.57
C TYR A 82 28.39 9.96 7.43
N GLU A 83 28.81 10.09 6.18
CA GLU A 83 28.04 9.58 5.03
C GLU A 83 27.96 8.04 5.01
N VAL A 84 29.05 7.34 5.32
CA VAL A 84 29.04 5.87 5.45
C VAL A 84 28.05 5.42 6.53
N ARG A 85 27.99 6.12 7.67
CA ARG A 85 27.05 5.83 8.76
C ARG A 85 25.59 6.09 8.40
N LYS A 86 25.29 7.05 7.53
CA LYS A 86 23.92 7.24 7.02
C LYS A 86 23.47 6.06 6.16
N LEU A 87 24.42 5.44 5.44
CA LEU A 87 24.15 4.35 4.50
C LEU A 87 24.10 2.99 5.20
N VAL A 88 24.89 2.80 6.26
CA VAL A 88 24.91 1.57 7.06
C VAL A 88 24.10 1.80 8.33
N SER A 89 22.86 1.30 8.39
CA SER A 89 22.06 1.48 9.60
C SER A 89 22.82 0.94 10.83
N HIS A 90 22.75 1.67 11.94
CA HIS A 90 23.49 1.36 13.16
C HIS A 90 23.24 -0.06 13.70
N GLU A 91 22.12 -0.68 13.33
CA GLU A 91 21.74 -2.04 13.75
C GLU A 91 22.52 -3.15 13.02
N PHE A 92 23.15 -2.87 11.87
CA PHE A 92 23.81 -3.88 11.04
C PHE A 92 25.33 -3.82 11.04
N LEU A 93 25.96 -2.82 11.69
CA LEU A 93 27.41 -2.75 11.75
C LEU A 93 27.96 -3.80 12.74
N ARG A 94 28.54 -4.88 12.20
CA ARG A 94 29.10 -6.00 13.00
C ARG A 94 30.59 -5.88 13.31
N GLY A 95 31.33 -5.08 12.57
CA GLY A 95 32.77 -4.94 12.69
C GLY A 95 33.37 -4.13 11.55
N ILE A 96 34.65 -3.80 11.67
CA ILE A 96 35.42 -3.04 10.67
C ILE A 96 36.59 -3.92 10.21
N VAL A 97 36.86 -3.95 8.89
CA VAL A 97 38.00 -4.67 8.34
C VAL A 97 38.93 -3.66 7.68
N LEU A 98 40.18 -3.59 8.14
CA LEU A 98 41.24 -2.75 7.59
C LEU A 98 42.24 -3.64 6.84
N THR A 99 42.50 -3.31 5.57
CA THR A 99 43.34 -4.11 4.66
C THR A 99 44.24 -3.23 3.80
N GLY A 100 45.26 -3.81 3.17
CA GLY A 100 46.16 -3.11 2.26
C GLY A 100 47.17 -2.19 2.96
N GLU A 101 47.67 -1.17 2.26
CA GLU A 101 48.74 -0.30 2.76
C GLU A 101 48.33 0.47 4.02
N PHE A 102 47.06 0.85 4.15
CA PHE A 102 46.52 1.49 5.36
C PHE A 102 46.46 0.56 6.57
N ALA A 103 46.53 -0.76 6.39
CA ALA A 103 46.57 -1.67 7.53
C ALA A 103 47.96 -1.69 8.19
N ARG A 104 49.02 -1.26 7.47
CA ARG A 104 50.38 -1.17 8.02
C ARG A 104 50.47 0.04 8.96
N PRO A 105 50.69 -0.14 10.27
CA PRO A 105 51.00 0.99 11.13
C PRO A 105 52.38 1.50 10.73
N ASN A 106 52.45 2.70 10.17
CA ASN A 106 53.63 3.54 10.34
C ASN A 106 53.31 4.57 11.44
N GLU A 107 54.33 5.17 12.04
CA GLU A 107 54.16 6.11 13.17
C GLU A 107 53.24 7.30 12.81
N GLU A 108 53.12 7.62 11.51
CA GLU A 108 52.31 8.74 10.99
C GLU A 108 50.85 8.38 10.68
N SER A 109 50.53 7.14 10.27
CA SER A 109 49.17 6.74 9.86
C SER A 109 48.31 6.22 11.01
N SER A 110 48.93 5.78 12.12
CA SER A 110 48.23 5.19 13.25
C SER A 110 47.19 6.13 13.89
N PRO A 111 47.46 7.44 14.11
CA PRO A 111 46.46 8.36 14.66
C PRO A 111 45.23 8.57 13.75
N LEU A 112 45.45 8.56 12.42
CA LEU A 112 44.37 8.71 11.45
C LEU A 112 43.46 7.48 11.42
N ILE A 113 44.06 6.29 11.47
CA ILE A 113 43.33 5.01 11.49
C ILE A 113 42.54 4.86 12.79
N GLU A 114 43.14 5.20 13.94
CA GLU A 114 42.43 5.17 15.22
C GLU A 114 41.27 6.17 15.26
N SER A 115 41.45 7.37 14.67
CA SER A 115 40.38 8.36 14.52
C SER A 115 39.24 7.85 13.62
N LEU A 116 39.57 7.17 12.51
CA LEU A 116 38.61 6.50 11.63
C LEU A 116 37.79 5.43 12.35
N LEU A 117 38.47 4.53 13.06
CA LEU A 117 37.85 3.44 13.80
C LEU A 117 36.96 3.98 14.92
N THR A 118 37.45 4.97 15.66
CA THR A 118 36.70 5.62 16.74
C THR A 118 35.45 6.32 16.19
N GLY A 119 35.58 7.11 15.13
CA GLY A 119 34.43 7.82 14.54
C GLY A 119 33.37 6.90 13.91
N LEU A 120 33.78 5.75 13.37
CA LEU A 120 32.86 4.72 12.86
C LEU A 120 32.16 3.96 14.00
N ALA A 121 32.85 3.75 15.12
CA ALA A 121 32.31 3.07 16.30
C ALA A 121 31.43 3.97 17.18
N GLU A 122 31.63 5.30 17.16
CA GLU A 122 30.83 6.26 17.93
C GLU A 122 29.33 6.09 17.69
N GLY A 123 28.53 5.89 18.73
CA GLY A 123 27.06 5.79 18.61
C GLY A 123 26.52 4.44 18.12
N VAL A 124 27.39 3.51 17.71
CA VAL A 124 27.05 2.08 17.68
C VAL A 124 27.35 1.58 19.08
N GLY A 125 26.38 0.99 19.78
CA GLY A 125 26.57 0.55 21.18
C GLY A 125 27.84 -0.32 21.37
N THR A 126 28.23 -0.59 22.60
CA THR A 126 29.47 -1.30 23.03
C THR A 126 29.77 -2.68 22.38
N ALA A 127 28.94 -3.13 21.44
CA ALA A 127 28.95 -4.40 20.73
C ALA A 127 29.76 -4.44 19.41
N VAL A 128 30.36 -3.34 18.91
CA VAL A 128 31.27 -3.42 17.74
C VAL A 128 32.62 -3.98 18.19
N ARG A 129 32.76 -5.31 18.15
CA ARG A 129 33.98 -6.03 18.53
C ARG A 129 34.10 -7.23 17.58
N PRO A 130 34.81 -7.15 16.43
CA PRO A 130 36.20 -6.68 16.35
C PRO A 130 36.52 -5.74 15.16
N VAL A 131 37.62 -4.99 15.27
CA VAL A 131 38.34 -4.45 14.12
C VAL A 131 39.32 -5.53 13.66
N LEU A 132 39.11 -6.10 12.48
CA LEU A 132 40.06 -7.03 11.89
C LEU A 132 41.09 -6.22 11.10
N ARG A 133 42.32 -6.19 11.60
CA ARG A 133 43.45 -5.51 10.98
C ARG A 133 44.36 -6.54 10.32
N GLU A 134 44.58 -6.40 9.03
CA GLU A 134 45.62 -7.15 8.32
C GLU A 134 47.00 -6.76 8.88
N GLY A 135 47.72 -7.71 9.48
CA GLY A 135 49.08 -7.47 9.96
C GLY A 135 50.05 -7.21 8.79
N PRO A 136 51.22 -6.60 9.05
CA PRO A 136 52.27 -6.47 8.04
C PRO A 136 52.89 -7.85 7.79
N ALA A 137 52.32 -8.63 6.86
CA ALA A 137 52.93 -9.85 6.36
C ALA A 137 53.52 -9.60 4.97
N ASP A 138 54.73 -10.12 4.74
CA ASP A 138 55.45 -10.08 3.47
C ASP A 138 54.73 -10.89 2.38
N VAL A 139 53.68 -10.34 1.75
CA VAL A 139 52.95 -10.86 0.57
C VAL A 139 52.25 -12.23 0.75
N ALA A 140 52.88 -13.19 1.43
CA ALA A 140 52.32 -14.45 1.92
C ALA A 140 51.54 -14.19 3.22
N GLY A 141 50.23 -14.00 3.10
CA GLY A 141 49.34 -13.69 4.23
C GLY A 141 48.49 -12.43 4.04
N ALA A 142 48.52 -11.82 2.85
CA ALA A 142 47.55 -10.78 2.54
C ALA A 142 46.14 -11.40 2.49
N LEU A 143 45.22 -10.96 3.35
CA LEU A 143 43.83 -11.42 3.46
C LEU A 143 43.09 -11.42 2.12
N HIS A 144 43.42 -10.46 1.25
CA HIS A 144 42.86 -10.41 -0.11
C HIS A 144 43.38 -11.54 -0.99
N ALA A 145 44.68 -11.81 -0.95
CA ALA A 145 45.30 -12.90 -1.70
C ALA A 145 44.85 -14.25 -1.16
N GLU A 146 44.78 -14.42 0.16
CA GLU A 146 44.25 -15.62 0.82
C GLU A 146 42.76 -15.83 0.52
N GLY A 147 41.96 -14.76 0.57
CA GLY A 147 40.56 -14.78 0.19
C GLY A 147 40.36 -15.17 -1.27
N ALA A 148 41.16 -14.62 -2.19
CA ALA A 148 41.14 -14.97 -3.60
C ALA A 148 41.59 -16.41 -3.85
N ALA A 149 42.65 -16.87 -3.19
CA ALA A 149 43.14 -18.24 -3.27
C ALA A 149 42.10 -19.24 -2.72
N THR A 150 41.48 -18.91 -1.58
CA THR A 150 40.40 -19.69 -0.97
C THR A 150 39.18 -19.74 -1.89
N PHE A 151 38.78 -18.60 -2.46
CA PHE A 151 37.70 -18.52 -3.44
C PHE A 151 37.98 -19.42 -4.64
N LEU A 152 39.17 -19.31 -5.26
CA LEU A 152 39.56 -20.09 -6.43
C LEU A 152 39.65 -21.58 -6.13
N SER A 153 40.26 -21.95 -5.00
CA SER A 153 40.35 -23.33 -4.53
C SER A 153 38.97 -23.97 -4.37
N ARG A 154 38.05 -23.27 -3.67
CA ARG A 154 36.66 -23.72 -3.50
C ARG A 154 35.94 -23.78 -4.84
N HIS A 155 36.16 -22.81 -5.73
CA HIS A 155 35.57 -22.79 -7.07
C HIS A 155 35.99 -24.01 -7.90
N ILE A 156 37.30 -24.32 -7.96
CA ILE A 156 37.84 -25.49 -8.66
C ILE A 156 37.30 -26.79 -8.06
N ALA A 157 37.17 -26.86 -6.73
CA ALA A 157 36.60 -27.99 -6.03
C ALA A 157 35.06 -28.10 -6.11
N GLY A 158 34.38 -27.20 -6.82
CA GLY A 158 32.91 -27.16 -6.92
C GLY A 158 32.21 -26.80 -5.60
N GLN A 159 32.93 -26.27 -4.61
CA GLN A 159 32.42 -25.92 -3.30
C GLN A 159 31.78 -24.52 -3.29
N PRO A 160 30.81 -24.26 -2.38
CA PRO A 160 30.26 -22.93 -2.13
C PRO A 160 31.34 -21.87 -1.91
N THR A 161 31.47 -20.85 -2.77
CA THR A 161 32.50 -19.82 -2.60
C THR A 161 32.04 -18.67 -1.70
N TYR A 162 30.76 -18.33 -1.73
CA TYR A 162 30.10 -17.40 -0.81
C TYR A 162 28.59 -17.67 -0.75
N LEU A 163 27.96 -17.14 0.29
CA LEU A 163 26.52 -17.09 0.41
C LEU A 163 26.01 -15.70 0.05
N ASP A 164 24.83 -15.65 -0.53
CA ASP A 164 24.17 -14.42 -0.94
C ASP A 164 22.71 -14.43 -0.51
N SER A 165 22.11 -13.26 -0.39
CA SER A 165 20.67 -13.09 -0.19
C SER A 165 19.98 -12.97 -1.54
N LEU A 166 18.74 -13.43 -1.61
CA LEU A 166 17.86 -13.12 -2.73
C LEU A 166 17.05 -11.87 -2.41
N PRO A 167 16.84 -10.97 -3.38
CA PRO A 167 15.95 -9.84 -3.18
C PRO A 167 14.52 -10.35 -2.94
N GLU A 168 13.73 -9.62 -2.17
CA GLU A 168 12.29 -9.85 -2.12
C GLU A 168 11.68 -9.66 -3.51
N ILE A 169 10.88 -10.64 -3.93
CA ILE A 169 10.19 -10.61 -5.23
C ILE A 169 8.73 -10.90 -4.95
N GLU A 170 7.89 -9.98 -5.38
CA GLU A 170 6.45 -10.04 -5.15
C GLU A 170 5.73 -10.01 -6.48
N THR A 171 4.58 -10.67 -6.55
CA THR A 171 3.67 -10.51 -7.69
C THR A 171 2.30 -10.09 -7.22
N LEU A 172 1.66 -9.23 -8.01
CA LEU A 172 0.31 -8.79 -7.72
C LEU A 172 -0.66 -9.90 -8.13
N VAL A 173 -1.40 -10.40 -7.14
CA VAL A 173 -2.51 -11.34 -7.32
C VAL A 173 -3.78 -10.69 -6.82
N GLN A 174 -4.93 -11.28 -7.10
CA GLN A 174 -6.19 -10.88 -6.51
C GLN A 174 -6.62 -11.93 -5.48
N ARG A 175 -6.65 -11.55 -4.19
CA ARG A 175 -7.04 -12.41 -3.08
C ARG A 175 -8.38 -11.92 -2.52
N GLN A 176 -9.38 -12.80 -2.49
CA GLN A 176 -10.74 -12.44 -2.02
C GLN A 176 -11.25 -11.15 -2.70
N GLY A 177 -10.96 -10.99 -3.98
CA GLY A 177 -11.38 -9.84 -4.78
C GLY A 177 -10.61 -8.54 -4.57
N GLU A 178 -9.61 -8.50 -3.68
CA GLU A 178 -8.69 -7.36 -3.51
C GLU A 178 -7.33 -7.65 -4.14
N PRO A 179 -6.65 -6.64 -4.71
CA PRO A 179 -5.26 -6.79 -5.13
C PRO A 179 -4.37 -7.01 -3.89
N TYR A 180 -3.43 -7.94 -4.00
CA TYR A 180 -2.55 -8.38 -2.93
C TYR A 180 -1.17 -8.69 -3.48
N TRP A 181 -0.12 -8.13 -2.88
CA TRP A 181 1.27 -8.44 -3.22
C TRP A 181 1.70 -9.74 -2.54
N LEU A 182 1.79 -10.80 -3.33
CA LEU A 182 2.22 -12.12 -2.88
C LEU A 182 3.75 -12.24 -2.98
N ASN A 183 4.42 -12.42 -1.85
CA ASN A 183 5.86 -12.69 -1.81
C ASN A 183 6.17 -14.09 -2.37
N LEU A 184 7.05 -14.16 -3.37
CA LEU A 184 7.38 -15.38 -4.11
C LEU A 184 8.63 -16.11 -3.58
N ILE A 185 9.41 -15.47 -2.69
CA ILE A 185 10.70 -16.00 -2.21
C ILE A 185 10.69 -16.24 -0.69
N GLU A 186 9.57 -15.96 -0.02
CA GLU A 186 9.49 -16.05 1.44
C GLU A 186 9.74 -17.49 1.95
N GLN A 187 10.67 -17.57 2.91
CA GLN A 187 10.92 -18.67 3.86
C GLN A 187 11.67 -19.94 3.43
N VAL A 188 12.03 -20.19 2.17
CA VAL A 188 12.72 -21.46 1.87
C VAL A 188 14.20 -21.44 2.27
N LYS A 189 14.97 -20.35 2.01
CA LYS A 189 16.36 -20.16 2.48
C LYS A 189 16.77 -18.67 2.48
N LYS A 190 17.07 -18.09 3.65
CA LYS A 190 17.60 -16.71 3.80
C LYS A 190 18.90 -16.47 3.01
N TYR A 191 19.69 -17.52 2.83
CA TYR A 191 20.97 -17.48 2.12
C TYR A 191 21.04 -18.59 1.08
N VAL A 192 21.50 -18.25 -0.12
CA VAL A 192 21.73 -19.17 -1.24
C VAL A 192 23.18 -19.10 -1.69
N LEU A 193 23.61 -20.03 -2.55
CA LEU A 193 24.95 -19.97 -3.14
C LEU A 193 25.06 -18.80 -4.11
N GLY A 194 26.01 -17.92 -3.86
CA GLY A 194 26.27 -16.77 -4.70
C GLY A 194 26.64 -17.14 -6.15
N GLY A 195 26.16 -16.36 -7.12
CA GLY A 195 26.39 -16.58 -8.55
C GLY A 195 25.75 -17.86 -9.11
N ARG A 196 25.03 -18.63 -8.30
CA ARG A 196 24.28 -19.80 -8.76
C ARG A 196 22.86 -19.40 -9.11
N ARG A 197 22.34 -20.12 -10.10
CA ARG A 197 20.94 -20.05 -10.48
C ARG A 197 20.11 -20.84 -9.47
N CYS A 198 19.20 -20.14 -8.81
CA CYS A 198 18.24 -20.70 -7.88
C CYS A 198 16.88 -20.82 -8.58
N ARG A 199 16.19 -21.92 -8.30
CA ARG A 199 14.84 -22.19 -8.81
C ARG A 199 13.92 -22.44 -7.64
N PHE A 200 12.75 -21.81 -7.68
CA PHE A 200 11.74 -21.88 -6.66
C PHE A 200 10.39 -22.16 -7.31
N GLU A 201 9.62 -23.03 -6.68
CA GLU A 201 8.21 -23.25 -6.96
C GLU A 201 7.56 -23.09 -5.58
N PRO A 202 6.96 -21.93 -5.27
CA PRO A 202 6.43 -21.69 -3.94
C PRO A 202 5.34 -22.74 -3.68
N PRO A 203 5.47 -23.54 -2.61
CA PRO A 203 4.53 -24.63 -2.35
C PRO A 203 3.15 -24.05 -2.03
N ASP A 204 2.11 -24.85 -2.31
CA ASP A 204 0.73 -24.57 -1.90
C ASP A 204 0.12 -23.27 -2.46
N LEU A 205 0.70 -22.71 -3.54
CA LEU A 205 0.08 -21.61 -4.27
C LEU A 205 -1.11 -22.09 -5.09
N LYS A 206 -2.29 -21.89 -4.53
CA LYS A 206 -3.58 -22.04 -5.18
C LYS A 206 -3.90 -20.81 -6.02
N LEU A 207 -3.32 -20.74 -7.22
CA LEU A 207 -3.61 -19.65 -8.16
C LEU A 207 -4.50 -20.14 -9.29
N LYS A 208 -5.41 -19.28 -9.77
CA LYS A 208 -6.23 -19.55 -10.96
C LYS A 208 -6.27 -18.36 -11.91
N VAL A 209 -6.40 -18.65 -13.20
CA VAL A 209 -6.80 -17.69 -14.23
C VAL A 209 -8.29 -17.91 -14.51
N GLN A 210 -9.10 -16.86 -14.46
CA GLN A 210 -10.55 -17.01 -14.63
C GLN A 210 -10.93 -17.45 -16.04
N ALA A 211 -12.06 -18.14 -16.15
CA ALA A 211 -12.77 -18.32 -17.41
C ALA A 211 -13.02 -16.98 -18.11
N GLU A 212 -13.26 -17.03 -19.42
CA GLU A 212 -13.57 -15.88 -20.29
C GLU A 212 -12.43 -14.87 -20.48
N GLU A 213 -11.38 -14.93 -19.65
CA GLU A 213 -10.21 -14.07 -19.78
C GLU A 213 -9.51 -14.29 -21.11
N ARG A 214 -9.16 -13.18 -21.76
CA ARG A 214 -8.44 -13.16 -23.05
C ARG A 214 -6.99 -12.74 -22.90
N ARG A 215 -6.60 -12.30 -21.70
CA ARG A 215 -5.27 -11.77 -21.42
C ARG A 215 -4.87 -12.15 -20.00
N LEU A 216 -3.66 -12.69 -19.86
CA LEU A 216 -3.02 -12.81 -18.55
C LEU A 216 -1.98 -11.71 -18.39
N THR A 217 -2.09 -10.93 -17.32
CA THR A 217 -1.08 -9.92 -16.96
C THR A 217 -0.38 -10.31 -15.66
N LEU A 218 0.94 -10.36 -15.70
CA LEU A 218 1.79 -10.62 -14.55
C LEU A 218 2.55 -9.34 -14.19
N LYS A 219 2.35 -8.84 -12.98
CA LYS A 219 2.98 -7.64 -12.43
C LYS A 219 3.91 -8.05 -11.30
N VAL A 220 5.16 -7.64 -11.36
CA VAL A 220 6.22 -8.06 -10.43
C VAL A 220 6.91 -6.83 -9.82
N GLY A 221 6.96 -6.80 -8.49
CA GLY A 221 7.76 -5.89 -7.70
C GLY A 221 9.04 -6.59 -7.23
N GLN A 222 10.14 -5.84 -7.16
CA GLN A 222 11.43 -6.36 -6.68
C GLN A 222 12.04 -5.41 -5.65
N GLU A 223 12.65 -5.96 -4.61
CA GLU A 223 13.44 -5.19 -3.63
C GLU A 223 14.53 -4.36 -4.33
N GLY A 224 14.74 -3.14 -3.85
CA GLY A 224 15.71 -2.20 -4.43
C GLY A 224 15.22 -1.47 -5.70
N TYR A 225 14.06 -1.85 -6.25
CA TYR A 225 13.43 -1.15 -7.37
C TYR A 225 12.17 -0.40 -6.90
N PRO A 226 12.06 0.92 -7.19
CA PRO A 226 10.92 1.72 -6.75
C PRO A 226 9.64 1.44 -7.57
N THR A 227 9.78 0.94 -8.80
CA THR A 227 8.69 0.73 -9.75
C THR A 227 8.41 -0.74 -10.03
N VAL A 228 7.18 -1.02 -10.47
CA VAL A 228 6.70 -2.34 -10.85
C VAL A 228 6.96 -2.60 -12.33
N ARG A 229 7.36 -3.82 -12.67
CA ARG A 229 7.43 -4.28 -14.06
C ARG A 229 6.29 -5.22 -14.39
N GLN A 230 5.85 -5.22 -15.65
CA GLN A 230 4.75 -6.07 -16.10
C GLN A 230 5.03 -6.76 -17.43
N VAL A 231 4.37 -7.91 -17.62
CA VAL A 231 4.23 -8.59 -18.90
C VAL A 231 2.77 -8.99 -19.08
N SER A 232 2.24 -8.84 -20.28
CA SER A 232 0.91 -9.31 -20.63
C SER A 232 1.00 -10.26 -21.82
N LYS A 233 0.17 -11.29 -21.82
CA LYS A 233 0.03 -12.23 -22.92
C LYS A 233 -1.45 -12.36 -23.28
N ASP A 234 -1.78 -12.07 -24.53
CA ASP A 234 -3.10 -12.34 -25.08
C ASP A 234 -3.23 -13.82 -25.45
N PHE A 235 -4.34 -14.43 -25.05
CA PHE A 235 -4.75 -15.77 -25.48
C PHE A 235 -5.42 -15.69 -26.85
N ARG A 236 -5.37 -16.77 -27.63
CA ARG A 236 -5.98 -16.82 -28.97
C ARG A 236 -7.50 -16.72 -28.93
N SER A 237 -8.11 -17.22 -27.86
CA SER A 237 -9.50 -16.95 -27.50
C SER A 237 -9.62 -16.87 -25.99
N ALA A 238 -10.80 -16.47 -25.52
CA ALA A 238 -11.20 -16.59 -24.13
C ALA A 238 -11.01 -18.03 -23.62
N LEU A 239 -10.65 -18.17 -22.34
CA LEU A 239 -10.60 -19.45 -21.63
C LEU A 239 -12.01 -20.00 -21.42
N ASP A 240 -12.18 -21.32 -21.55
CA ASP A 240 -13.49 -21.96 -21.46
C ASP A 240 -13.92 -22.24 -20.01
N SER A 241 -12.95 -22.31 -19.09
CA SER A 241 -13.14 -22.52 -17.65
C SER A 241 -12.02 -21.87 -16.86
N ASP A 242 -12.19 -21.79 -15.54
CA ASP A 242 -11.10 -21.43 -14.64
C ASP A 242 -9.93 -22.42 -14.81
N VAL A 243 -8.70 -21.90 -14.85
CA VAL A 243 -7.47 -22.69 -15.04
C VAL A 243 -6.58 -22.53 -13.82
N GLU A 244 -6.34 -23.62 -13.09
CA GLU A 244 -5.39 -23.63 -11.98
C GLU A 244 -3.95 -23.54 -12.49
N VAL A 245 -3.16 -22.69 -11.85
CA VAL A 245 -1.77 -22.40 -12.21
C VAL A 245 -0.88 -22.33 -10.96
N GLY A 246 0.38 -22.72 -11.11
CA GLY A 246 1.47 -22.44 -10.18
C GLY A 246 2.43 -21.39 -10.73
N LEU A 247 3.42 -21.03 -9.91
CA LEU A 247 4.50 -20.12 -10.30
C LEU A 247 5.85 -20.81 -10.18
N LYS A 248 6.71 -20.57 -11.16
CA LYS A 248 8.11 -20.97 -11.14
C LYS A 248 9.00 -19.75 -11.25
N ILE A 249 9.86 -19.57 -10.26
CA ILE A 249 10.80 -18.46 -10.18
C ILE A 249 12.20 -18.99 -10.44
N GLU A 250 12.93 -18.34 -11.34
CA GLU A 250 14.35 -18.57 -11.57
C GLU A 250 15.10 -17.25 -11.39
N ILE A 251 16.10 -17.23 -10.50
CA ILE A 251 16.91 -16.05 -10.21
C ILE A 251 18.37 -16.45 -10.06
N VAL A 252 19.29 -15.63 -10.57
CA VAL A 252 20.72 -15.79 -10.32
C VAL A 252 21.09 -14.88 -9.15
N ALA A 253 21.61 -15.47 -8.07
CA ALA A 253 22.08 -14.72 -6.91
C ALA A 253 23.14 -13.67 -7.34
N ALA A 254 23.17 -12.53 -6.67
CA ALA A 254 23.91 -11.31 -7.00
C ALA A 254 23.46 -10.52 -8.25
N GLN A 255 22.91 -11.17 -9.28
CA GLN A 255 22.44 -10.47 -10.49
C GLN A 255 21.07 -9.84 -10.29
N GLY A 256 20.23 -10.47 -9.47
CA GLY A 256 18.95 -9.91 -9.04
C GLY A 256 17.83 -9.94 -10.07
N ASN A 257 18.04 -10.34 -11.33
CA ASN A 257 16.97 -10.32 -12.35
C ASN A 257 16.12 -11.61 -12.30
N PRO A 258 14.88 -11.59 -11.79
CA PRO A 258 14.04 -12.78 -11.80
C PRO A 258 13.47 -13.09 -13.17
N ARG A 259 13.23 -14.39 -13.36
CA ARG A 259 12.29 -14.92 -14.33
C ARG A 259 11.14 -15.58 -13.57
N VAL A 260 9.93 -15.08 -13.77
CA VAL A 260 8.71 -15.65 -13.16
C VAL A 260 7.88 -16.27 -14.28
N GLU A 261 7.56 -17.55 -14.18
CA GLU A 261 6.76 -18.30 -15.15
C GLU A 261 5.48 -18.80 -14.51
N VAL A 262 4.34 -18.59 -15.19
CA VAL A 262 3.05 -19.16 -14.85
C VAL A 262 2.95 -20.55 -15.49
N ILE A 263 2.72 -21.57 -14.67
CA ILE A 263 2.67 -22.98 -15.11
C ILE A 263 1.30 -23.52 -14.80
N PRO A 264 0.49 -23.93 -15.78
CA PRO A 264 -0.80 -24.54 -15.50
C PRO A 264 -0.62 -25.94 -14.91
N VAL A 265 -1.49 -26.31 -13.97
CA VAL A 265 -1.52 -27.66 -13.39
C VAL A 265 -1.81 -28.68 -14.49
N ASP A 266 -2.78 -28.39 -15.35
CA ASP A 266 -2.99 -29.09 -16.61
C ASP A 266 -2.32 -28.32 -17.77
N ARG A 267 -1.30 -28.94 -18.39
CA ARG A 267 -0.56 -28.36 -19.53
C ARG A 267 -1.46 -27.99 -20.72
N ALA A 268 -2.59 -28.65 -20.91
CA ALA A 268 -3.52 -28.35 -21.98
C ALA A 268 -4.40 -27.13 -21.69
N ALA A 269 -4.55 -26.73 -20.42
CA ALA A 269 -5.53 -25.72 -19.99
C ALA A 269 -5.18 -24.30 -20.47
N LEU A 270 -3.89 -23.94 -20.55
CA LEU A 270 -3.44 -22.71 -21.24
C LEU A 270 -3.09 -22.96 -22.73
N ARG A 271 -3.56 -24.08 -23.29
CA ARG A 271 -3.43 -24.44 -24.72
C ARG A 271 -1.99 -24.40 -25.24
N GLY A 272 -1.05 -24.79 -24.36
CA GLY A 272 0.39 -24.79 -24.65
C GLY A 272 1.07 -23.41 -24.67
N GLU A 273 0.35 -22.32 -24.42
CA GLU A 273 0.95 -20.99 -24.31
C GLU A 273 1.67 -20.85 -22.96
N ARG A 274 2.88 -20.29 -22.98
CA ARG A 274 3.68 -20.01 -21.77
C ARG A 274 3.62 -18.52 -21.48
N VAL A 275 3.36 -18.17 -20.23
CA VAL A 275 3.42 -16.78 -19.76
C VAL A 275 4.57 -16.68 -18.77
N TYR A 276 5.60 -15.91 -19.13
CA TYR A 276 6.70 -15.65 -18.22
C TYR A 276 7.18 -14.20 -18.33
N LEU A 277 7.49 -13.61 -17.18
CA LEU A 277 8.15 -12.33 -17.06
C LEU A 277 9.65 -12.57 -16.97
N GLN A 278 10.42 -12.00 -17.91
CA GLN A 278 11.86 -11.84 -17.78
C GLN A 278 12.12 -10.39 -17.40
N TRP A 279 12.68 -10.15 -16.21
CA TRP A 279 12.79 -8.80 -15.63
C TRP A 279 13.37 -7.77 -16.61
N GLU A 280 14.47 -8.10 -17.28
CA GLU A 280 15.16 -7.22 -18.24
C GLU A 280 14.30 -6.80 -19.45
N ARG A 281 13.36 -7.66 -19.86
CA ARG A 281 12.49 -7.45 -21.02
C ARG A 281 11.09 -6.96 -20.65
N ALA A 282 10.77 -7.00 -19.36
CA ALA A 282 9.47 -6.58 -18.86
C ALA A 282 9.32 -5.07 -18.97
N VAL A 283 8.11 -4.61 -19.24
CA VAL A 283 7.80 -3.19 -19.36
C VAL A 283 7.76 -2.60 -17.96
N ASP A 284 8.60 -1.59 -17.71
CA ASP A 284 8.50 -0.78 -16.49
C ASP A 284 7.24 0.07 -16.56
N THR A 285 6.39 -0.06 -15.56
CA THR A 285 5.12 0.69 -15.48
C THR A 285 5.35 2.16 -15.13
N GLY A 286 6.51 2.50 -14.56
CA GLY A 286 6.79 3.82 -13.97
C GLY A 286 6.02 4.07 -12.68
N LYS A 287 5.31 3.06 -12.15
CA LYS A 287 4.43 3.17 -10.99
C LYS A 287 4.97 2.37 -9.82
N THR A 288 4.79 2.91 -8.62
CA THR A 288 5.07 2.22 -7.37
C THR A 288 4.07 1.07 -7.15
N ARG A 289 4.42 0.13 -6.26
CA ARG A 289 3.54 -0.98 -5.86
C ARG A 289 2.15 -0.52 -5.44
N LYS A 290 2.09 0.57 -4.66
CA LYS A 290 0.85 1.14 -4.15
C LYS A 290 0.00 1.79 -5.25
N GLU A 291 0.63 2.51 -6.17
CA GLU A 291 -0.09 3.11 -7.32
C GLU A 291 -0.68 2.03 -8.22
N VAL A 292 0.08 0.95 -8.48
CA VAL A 292 -0.44 -0.20 -9.24
C VAL A 292 -1.62 -0.84 -8.50
N GLU A 293 -1.50 -1.12 -7.20
CA GLU A 293 -2.59 -1.66 -6.37
C GLU A 293 -3.84 -0.75 -6.32
N ASP A 294 -3.63 0.58 -6.33
CA ASP A 294 -4.70 1.58 -6.32
C ASP A 294 -5.43 1.66 -7.67
N GLU A 295 -4.75 1.38 -8.77
CA GLU A 295 -5.31 1.35 -10.13
C GLU A 295 -5.91 0.00 -10.51
N GLU A 296 -5.56 -1.07 -9.79
CA GLU A 296 -6.11 -2.37 -10.12
C GLU A 296 -7.62 -2.41 -9.92
N PRO A 297 -8.33 -3.01 -10.88
CA PRO A 297 -9.74 -3.25 -10.73
C PRO A 297 -10.03 -4.17 -9.54
N ARG A 298 -11.16 -3.91 -8.88
CA ARG A 298 -11.58 -4.64 -7.68
C ARG A 298 -12.96 -5.22 -7.90
N THR A 299 -13.23 -6.41 -7.39
CA THR A 299 -14.58 -7.00 -7.44
C THR A 299 -15.45 -6.56 -6.25
N ASN A 300 -14.84 -5.86 -5.29
CA ASN A 300 -15.49 -5.28 -4.13
C ASN A 300 -14.88 -3.90 -3.79
N PRO A 301 -15.64 -2.99 -3.18
CA PRO A 301 -15.15 -1.65 -2.89
C PRO A 301 -13.99 -1.65 -1.91
N ARG A 302 -13.07 -0.70 -2.14
CA ARG A 302 -11.95 -0.41 -1.26
C ARG A 302 -12.45 -0.01 0.14
N LEU A 303 -11.74 -0.47 1.16
CA LEU A 303 -11.85 0.07 2.50
C LEU A 303 -11.44 1.55 2.49
N GLU A 304 -12.38 2.43 2.81
CA GLU A 304 -12.13 3.85 2.98
C GLU A 304 -12.15 4.17 4.47
N GLN A 305 -11.04 3.86 5.15
CA GLN A 305 -10.91 4.16 6.56
C GLN A 305 -11.01 5.66 6.80
N ARG A 306 -11.78 6.04 7.82
CA ARG A 306 -11.77 7.41 8.34
C ARG A 306 -10.39 7.65 8.95
N LEU A 307 -9.71 8.71 8.54
CA LEU A 307 -8.39 9.05 9.09
C LEU A 307 -8.51 9.95 10.33
N ALA A 308 -7.50 9.88 11.19
CA ALA A 308 -7.35 10.82 12.30
C ALA A 308 -6.66 12.10 11.81
N SER A 309 -7.26 13.26 12.08
CA SER A 309 -6.72 14.58 11.79
C SER A 309 -6.22 15.23 13.07
N ARG A 310 -4.94 15.61 13.05
CA ARG A 310 -4.31 16.42 14.10
C ARG A 310 -5.00 17.77 14.25
N GLU A 311 -5.35 18.41 13.14
CA GLU A 311 -5.96 19.74 13.13
C GLU A 311 -7.39 19.71 13.70
N CYS A 312 -8.17 18.67 13.43
CA CYS A 312 -9.48 18.48 14.07
C CYS A 312 -9.38 18.27 15.60
N TRP A 313 -8.31 17.62 16.08
CA TRP A 313 -8.13 17.38 17.52
C TRP A 313 -7.59 18.62 18.27
N LEU A 314 -6.56 19.27 17.72
CA LEU A 314 -5.97 20.47 18.32
C LEU A 314 -6.85 21.71 18.13
N GLY A 315 -7.75 21.67 17.14
CA GLY A 315 -8.53 22.81 16.68
C GLY A 315 -7.72 23.72 15.78
N SER A 316 -8.35 24.25 14.73
CA SER A 316 -7.81 25.44 14.06
C SER A 316 -7.74 26.59 15.07
N TYR A 317 -6.78 27.51 14.92
CA TYR A 317 -6.45 28.58 15.90
C TYR A 317 -7.65 29.46 16.37
N GLN A 318 -8.82 29.34 15.73
CA GLN A 318 -10.04 30.12 15.99
C GLN A 318 -11.20 29.34 16.65
N GLN A 319 -11.12 28.02 16.82
CA GLN A 319 -12.15 27.22 17.52
C GLN A 319 -11.64 26.77 18.89
N LYS A 320 -12.54 26.67 19.89
CA LYS A 320 -12.20 26.03 21.19
C LYS A 320 -11.61 24.66 20.91
N ARG A 321 -10.43 24.37 21.43
CA ARG A 321 -9.72 23.11 21.15
C ARG A 321 -10.57 21.94 21.60
N THR A 322 -10.77 20.92 20.75
CA THR A 322 -11.47 19.67 21.12
C THR A 322 -10.88 19.09 22.41
N CYS A 323 -9.55 19.18 22.55
CA CYS A 323 -8.78 18.85 23.75
C CYS A 323 -9.26 19.62 25.02
N ASP A 324 -9.52 20.92 24.94
CA ASP A 324 -9.94 21.72 26.10
C ASP A 324 -11.35 21.32 26.56
N ILE A 325 -12.26 21.06 25.61
CA ILE A 325 -13.62 20.60 25.91
C ILE A 325 -13.59 19.19 26.50
N ALA A 326 -12.74 18.31 25.96
CA ALA A 326 -12.53 16.96 26.50
C ALA A 326 -11.99 17.00 27.93
N ASN A 327 -11.04 17.89 28.24
CA ASN A 327 -10.50 18.08 29.59
C ASN A 327 -11.57 18.56 30.57
N GLU A 328 -12.40 19.53 30.18
CA GLU A 328 -13.52 19.97 31.01
C GLU A 328 -14.54 18.84 31.24
N ALA A 329 -14.88 18.06 30.21
CA ALA A 329 -15.75 16.90 30.35
C ALA A 329 -15.18 15.87 31.33
N LEU A 330 -13.88 15.56 31.23
CA LEU A 330 -13.19 14.64 32.13
C LEU A 330 -13.22 15.14 33.58
N ARG A 331 -12.89 16.42 33.83
CA ARG A 331 -12.93 17.01 35.18
C ARG A 331 -14.32 16.93 35.82
N GLN A 332 -15.39 17.06 35.02
CA GLN A 332 -16.75 16.90 35.52
C GLN A 332 -17.00 15.45 35.95
N LEU A 333 -16.60 14.46 35.14
CA LEU A 333 -16.71 13.04 35.48
C LEU A 333 -15.90 12.67 36.73
N GLU A 334 -14.66 13.14 36.84
CA GLU A 334 -13.77 12.86 37.99
C GLU A 334 -14.30 13.40 39.32
N ARG A 335 -15.07 14.49 39.28
CA ARG A 335 -15.78 15.04 40.45
C ARG A 335 -17.05 14.27 40.80
N GLY A 336 -17.37 13.19 40.09
CA GLY A 336 -18.63 12.44 40.22
C GLY A 336 -19.84 13.18 39.65
N ASN A 337 -19.63 14.30 38.94
CA ASN A 337 -20.71 15.05 38.32
C ASN A 337 -21.08 14.42 36.98
N ARG A 338 -22.36 14.56 36.62
CA ARG A 338 -22.78 14.32 35.22
C ARG A 338 -22.17 15.40 34.34
N ILE A 339 -21.68 15.02 33.16
CA ILE A 339 -21.25 16.00 32.17
C ILE A 339 -22.45 16.88 31.81
N GLY A 340 -22.29 18.19 31.95
CA GLY A 340 -23.32 19.15 31.57
C GLY A 340 -23.68 19.00 30.09
N GLN A 341 -24.98 19.09 29.77
CA GLN A 341 -25.47 18.95 28.39
C GLN A 341 -24.75 19.89 27.41
N LYS A 342 -24.45 21.12 27.84
CA LYS A 342 -23.70 22.10 27.02
C LYS A 342 -22.28 21.63 26.70
N THR A 343 -21.59 21.01 27.65
CA THR A 343 -20.25 20.44 27.46
C THR A 343 -20.30 19.24 26.52
N LEU A 344 -21.26 18.33 26.70
CA LEU A 344 -21.48 17.18 25.80
C LEU A 344 -21.79 17.63 24.37
N ALA A 345 -22.70 18.58 24.17
CA ALA A 345 -23.04 19.09 22.86
C ALA A 345 -21.83 19.75 22.18
N SER A 346 -21.03 20.53 22.93
CA SER A 346 -19.81 21.16 22.42
C SER A 346 -18.77 20.12 22.01
N LEU A 347 -18.59 19.07 22.81
CA LEU A 347 -17.66 17.98 22.53
C LEU A 347 -18.10 17.19 21.28
N ARG A 348 -19.39 16.85 21.20
CA ARG A 348 -19.99 16.19 20.04
C ARG A 348 -19.73 16.97 18.75
N ASP A 349 -19.98 18.27 18.76
CA ASP A 349 -19.84 19.10 17.56
C ASP A 349 -18.38 19.22 17.13
N ALA A 350 -17.46 19.35 18.08
CA ALA A 350 -16.01 19.36 17.82
C ALA A 350 -15.50 18.02 17.26
N LEU A 351 -15.95 16.89 17.81
CA LEU A 351 -15.55 15.55 17.35
C LEU A 351 -16.12 15.19 15.96
N ARG A 352 -17.27 15.77 15.59
CA ARG A 352 -17.91 15.55 14.28
C ARG A 352 -17.20 16.31 13.16
N GLU A 353 -16.48 17.38 13.48
CA GLU A 353 -15.89 18.26 12.46
C GLU A 353 -14.91 17.48 11.58
N SER A 354 -15.12 17.61 10.27
CA SER A 354 -14.26 17.01 9.26
C SER A 354 -13.14 17.96 8.89
N ASP A 355 -11.97 17.41 8.62
CA ASP A 355 -10.82 18.16 8.13
C ASP A 355 -11.11 18.74 6.74
N LYS A 356 -11.24 20.06 6.65
CA LYS A 356 -11.56 20.74 5.39
C LYS A 356 -10.40 20.73 4.42
N GLU A 357 -9.16 20.80 4.91
CA GLU A 357 -7.97 20.81 4.04
C GLU A 357 -7.82 19.47 3.34
N LEU A 358 -7.96 18.38 4.09
CA LEU A 358 -7.95 17.04 3.52
C LEU A 358 -9.14 16.79 2.59
N ALA A 359 -10.32 17.32 2.93
CA ALA A 359 -11.50 17.22 2.07
C ALA A 359 -11.34 17.98 0.73
N HIS A 360 -10.55 19.06 0.69
CA HIS A 360 -10.32 19.85 -0.52
C HIS A 360 -9.22 19.30 -1.43
N ALA A 361 -8.33 18.44 -0.93
CA ALA A 361 -7.18 17.93 -1.68
C ALA A 361 -7.52 16.96 -2.84
N LYS A 362 -8.78 16.94 -3.33
CA LYS A 362 -9.36 16.02 -4.32
C LYS A 362 -9.22 14.53 -3.99
N ARG A 363 -8.61 14.19 -2.86
CA ARG A 363 -8.62 12.86 -2.28
C ARG A 363 -9.92 12.79 -1.49
N THR A 364 -10.77 11.80 -1.78
CA THR A 364 -12.04 11.52 -1.09
C THR A 364 -11.80 11.03 0.35
N VAL A 365 -10.93 11.72 1.09
CA VAL A 365 -10.42 11.30 2.39
C VAL A 365 -11.28 11.95 3.45
N HIS A 366 -12.08 11.13 4.11
CA HIS A 366 -12.84 11.54 5.29
C HIS A 366 -11.94 11.47 6.53
N ALA A 367 -11.56 12.63 7.08
CA ALA A 367 -10.76 12.72 8.29
C ALA A 367 -11.49 13.49 9.40
N THR A 368 -11.40 12.99 10.64
CA THR A 368 -11.96 13.63 11.85
C THR A 368 -10.95 13.54 12.99
N ALA A 369 -11.25 14.03 14.19
CA ALA A 369 -10.33 13.95 15.33
C ALA A 369 -9.83 12.51 15.62
N PHE A 370 -10.70 11.52 15.45
CA PHE A 370 -10.39 10.10 15.58
C PHE A 370 -10.50 9.39 14.23
N ASP A 371 -9.67 8.37 14.02
CA ASP A 371 -9.80 7.48 12.87
C ASP A 371 -10.97 6.49 13.03
N SER A 372 -11.14 5.58 12.07
CA SER A 372 -12.13 4.51 12.16
C SER A 372 -11.83 3.51 13.28
N ASP A 373 -10.62 3.47 13.80
CA ASP A 373 -10.17 2.57 14.85
C ASP A 373 -10.12 3.22 16.25
N GLY A 374 -10.58 4.47 16.35
CA GLY A 374 -10.65 5.20 17.59
C GLY A 374 -9.29 5.65 18.11
N GLN A 375 -8.29 5.77 17.23
CA GLN A 375 -7.01 6.37 17.54
C GLN A 375 -6.96 7.83 17.10
N LEU A 376 -6.18 8.63 17.83
CA LEU A 376 -5.77 9.97 17.39
C LEU A 376 -4.60 9.84 16.41
N ALA A 377 -4.32 10.92 15.67
CA ALA A 377 -3.16 10.97 14.80
C ALA A 377 -1.85 10.74 15.61
N PRO A 378 -0.82 10.10 15.01
CA PRO A 378 0.46 9.86 15.68
C PRO A 378 1.11 11.15 16.20
N ALA A 379 1.78 11.05 17.35
CA ALA A 379 2.52 12.16 17.99
C ALA A 379 1.69 13.43 18.32
N VAL A 380 0.36 13.33 18.38
CA VAL A 380 -0.50 14.44 18.81
C VAL A 380 -0.61 14.50 20.34
N PRO A 381 -0.44 15.67 20.99
CA PRO A 381 -0.67 15.84 22.41
C PRO A 381 -2.10 15.46 22.83
N GLY A 382 -2.27 14.91 24.03
CA GLY A 382 -3.59 14.58 24.58
C GLY A 382 -4.09 13.16 24.31
N GLN A 383 -3.24 12.24 23.82
CA GLN A 383 -3.58 10.81 23.74
C GLN A 383 -4.02 10.23 25.09
N GLN A 384 -3.31 10.55 26.17
CA GLN A 384 -3.67 10.13 27.52
C GLN A 384 -5.02 10.72 27.95
N LEU A 385 -5.26 12.01 27.66
CA LEU A 385 -6.53 12.66 27.95
C LEU A 385 -7.70 11.97 27.22
N ALA A 386 -7.54 11.67 25.93
CA ALA A 386 -8.55 10.98 25.14
C ALA A 386 -8.86 9.59 25.72
N ARG A 387 -7.82 8.82 26.08
CA ARG A 387 -8.00 7.50 26.74
C ARG A 387 -8.74 7.64 28.06
N SER A 388 -8.30 8.52 28.96
CA SER A 388 -8.95 8.74 30.26
C SER A 388 -10.40 9.20 30.13
N LEU A 389 -10.72 10.04 29.13
CA LEU A 389 -12.10 10.42 28.85
C LEU A 389 -12.95 9.23 28.40
N LEU A 390 -12.43 8.39 27.50
CA LEU A 390 -13.14 7.19 27.02
C LEU A 390 -13.35 6.18 28.16
N ASP A 391 -12.34 5.95 28.98
CA ASP A 391 -12.43 5.05 30.15
C ASP A 391 -13.50 5.54 31.13
N LYS A 392 -13.54 6.84 31.44
CA LYS A 392 -14.55 7.41 32.35
C LYS A 392 -15.95 7.43 31.77
N LEU A 393 -16.09 7.65 30.46
CA LEU A 393 -17.37 7.49 29.80
C LEU A 393 -17.84 6.04 29.86
N ASP A 394 -16.95 5.07 29.67
CA ASP A 394 -17.27 3.64 29.74
C ASP A 394 -17.64 3.17 31.15
N GLU A 395 -16.91 3.61 32.17
CA GLU A 395 -17.29 3.41 33.59
C GLU A 395 -18.71 3.96 33.86
N SER A 396 -19.00 5.16 33.34
CA SER A 396 -20.31 5.78 33.49
C SER A 396 -21.41 4.98 32.77
N LEU A 397 -21.12 4.37 31.61
CA LEU A 397 -22.03 3.47 30.91
C LEU A 397 -22.37 2.25 31.77
N ALA A 398 -21.35 1.60 32.36
CA ALA A 398 -21.52 0.41 33.18
C ALA A 398 -22.43 0.65 34.39
N LEU A 399 -22.23 1.78 35.08
CA LEU A 399 -23.06 2.18 36.23
C LEU A 399 -24.49 2.56 35.85
N THR A 400 -24.71 2.97 34.60
CA THR A 400 -25.98 3.54 34.14
C THR A 400 -26.78 2.58 33.27
N ALA A 401 -26.37 1.31 33.13
CA ALA A 401 -27.05 0.32 32.28
C ALA A 401 -28.57 0.18 32.53
N ALA A 402 -29.06 0.58 33.72
CA ALA A 402 -30.48 0.61 34.07
C ALA A 402 -31.24 1.91 33.71
N ARG A 403 -30.55 3.02 33.37
CA ARG A 403 -31.18 4.34 33.11
C ARG A 403 -30.95 4.81 31.66
N ALA A 404 -31.87 5.62 31.15
CA ALA A 404 -31.72 6.24 29.85
C ALA A 404 -30.58 7.27 29.88
N LEU A 405 -29.57 7.07 29.03
CA LEU A 405 -28.46 8.01 28.85
C LEU A 405 -28.88 9.16 27.92
N PRO A 406 -28.34 10.38 28.11
CA PRO A 406 -28.54 11.45 27.15
C PRO A 406 -28.05 11.04 25.75
N PRO A 407 -28.80 11.32 24.66
CA PRO A 407 -28.42 10.98 23.30
C PRO A 407 -27.00 11.44 22.90
N ASP A 408 -26.56 12.60 23.40
CA ASP A 408 -25.23 13.13 23.09
C ASP A 408 -24.07 12.27 23.62
N VAL A 409 -24.27 11.45 24.65
CA VAL A 409 -23.24 10.50 25.13
C VAL A 409 -22.93 9.47 24.04
N TYR A 410 -23.97 8.88 23.43
CA TYR A 410 -23.77 7.93 22.31
C TYR A 410 -23.15 8.60 21.09
N ARG A 411 -23.50 9.87 20.81
CA ARG A 411 -22.91 10.61 19.69
C ARG A 411 -21.42 10.86 19.92
N VAL A 412 -21.02 11.28 21.12
CA VAL A 412 -19.61 11.47 21.49
C VAL A 412 -18.84 10.15 21.31
N LEU A 413 -19.32 9.07 21.93
CA LEU A 413 -18.69 7.74 21.80
C LEU A 413 -18.65 7.23 20.35
N GLY A 414 -19.70 7.52 19.58
CA GLY A 414 -19.76 7.23 18.16
C GLY A 414 -18.70 7.99 17.37
N TYR A 415 -18.51 9.29 17.62
CA TYR A 415 -17.51 10.06 16.88
C TYR A 415 -16.07 9.71 17.25
N THR A 416 -15.83 9.15 18.44
CA THR A 416 -14.53 8.61 18.82
C THR A 416 -14.27 7.18 18.34
N SER A 417 -15.22 6.53 17.65
CA SER A 417 -15.11 5.09 17.28
C SER A 417 -14.74 4.18 18.45
N ALA A 418 -15.21 4.52 19.66
CA ALA A 418 -14.95 3.73 20.85
C ALA A 418 -15.49 2.29 20.68
N SER A 419 -14.78 1.29 21.18
CA SER A 419 -15.20 -0.11 21.12
C SER A 419 -14.93 -0.84 22.42
N THR A 420 -15.29 -0.19 23.53
CA THR A 420 -15.25 -0.77 24.87
C THR A 420 -16.36 -1.82 25.02
N ALA A 421 -16.13 -2.83 25.87
CA ALA A 421 -17.06 -3.94 26.05
C ALA A 421 -18.44 -3.45 26.53
N ASN A 422 -18.49 -2.55 27.53
CA ASN A 422 -19.76 -2.05 28.07
C ASN A 422 -20.58 -1.29 27.02
N LEU A 423 -19.93 -0.47 26.18
CA LEU A 423 -20.61 0.20 25.07
C LEU A 423 -21.20 -0.80 24.08
N VAL A 424 -20.41 -1.78 23.64
CA VAL A 424 -20.87 -2.79 22.68
C VAL A 424 -22.07 -3.58 23.25
N ASP A 425 -22.01 -3.98 24.52
CA ASP A 425 -23.12 -4.70 25.17
C ASP A 425 -24.40 -3.85 25.25
N ILE A 426 -24.28 -2.56 25.59
CA ILE A 426 -25.40 -1.63 25.61
C ILE A 426 -25.99 -1.45 24.21
N LEU A 427 -25.13 -1.28 23.19
CA LEU A 427 -25.55 -1.18 21.80
C LEU A 427 -26.34 -2.43 21.39
N LYS A 428 -25.84 -3.63 21.67
CA LYS A 428 -26.54 -4.90 21.37
C LYS A 428 -27.89 -5.01 22.07
N ALA A 429 -27.94 -4.68 23.37
CA ALA A 429 -29.17 -4.73 24.16
C ALA A 429 -30.24 -3.75 23.63
N LYS A 430 -29.82 -2.56 23.20
CA LYS A 430 -30.73 -1.51 22.68
C LYS A 430 -31.18 -1.76 21.25
N LEU A 431 -30.34 -2.36 20.40
CA LEU A 431 -30.65 -2.65 19.01
C LEU A 431 -31.94 -3.47 18.89
N ARG A 432 -32.08 -4.51 19.71
CA ARG A 432 -33.26 -5.38 19.74
C ARG A 432 -34.54 -4.65 20.15
N ARG A 433 -34.44 -3.63 21.01
CA ARG A 433 -35.60 -2.89 21.55
C ARG A 433 -36.03 -1.73 20.66
N LEU A 434 -35.07 -1.00 20.08
CA LEU A 434 -35.32 0.30 19.45
C LEU A 434 -35.45 0.26 17.93
N ALA A 435 -35.28 -0.91 17.30
CA ALA A 435 -35.34 -1.07 15.84
C ALA A 435 -36.63 -0.55 15.18
N GLN A 436 -37.72 -0.38 15.95
CA GLN A 436 -39.02 0.12 15.48
C GLN A 436 -39.39 1.50 16.02
N SER A 437 -38.54 2.13 16.83
CA SER A 437 -38.82 3.47 17.38
C SER A 437 -38.38 4.59 16.44
N ASP A 438 -39.03 5.75 16.49
CA ASP A 438 -38.54 6.99 15.85
C ASP A 438 -38.02 7.99 16.90
N SER A 439 -37.21 7.49 17.84
CA SER A 439 -36.69 8.29 18.95
C SER A 439 -35.41 9.04 18.58
N GLU A 440 -35.14 10.17 19.25
CA GLU A 440 -33.85 10.86 19.15
C GLU A 440 -32.70 9.95 19.62
N GLU A 441 -32.98 9.09 20.60
CA GLU A 441 -32.03 8.08 21.08
C GLU A 441 -31.61 7.12 19.95
N LEU A 442 -32.54 6.64 19.14
CA LEU A 442 -32.20 5.77 18.00
C LEU A 442 -31.22 6.45 17.05
N GLN A 443 -31.38 7.74 16.76
CA GLN A 443 -30.46 8.46 15.87
C GLN A 443 -29.04 8.54 16.42
N ALA A 444 -28.93 8.82 17.72
CA ALA A 444 -27.65 8.84 18.40
C ALA A 444 -26.99 7.45 18.40
N LEU A 445 -27.79 6.41 18.63
CA LEU A 445 -27.35 5.02 18.56
C LEU A 445 -26.91 4.62 17.14
N LEU A 446 -27.60 5.06 16.08
CA LEU A 446 -27.19 4.79 14.68
C LEU A 446 -25.82 5.36 14.34
N ILE A 447 -25.46 6.52 14.91
CA ILE A 447 -24.10 7.06 14.80
C ILE A 447 -23.10 6.14 15.51
N ALA A 448 -23.43 5.73 16.74
CA ALA A 448 -22.58 4.83 17.53
C ALA A 448 -22.42 3.46 16.84
N TYR A 449 -23.49 2.81 16.40
CA TYR A 449 -23.43 1.52 15.70
C TYR A 449 -22.45 1.58 14.53
N GLY A 450 -22.61 2.56 13.64
CA GLY A 450 -21.81 2.66 12.42
C GLY A 450 -20.31 2.83 12.66
N ASN A 451 -19.92 3.41 13.79
CA ASN A 451 -18.52 3.71 14.10
C ASN A 451 -17.91 2.78 15.15
N CYS A 452 -18.72 2.20 16.04
CA CYS A 452 -18.26 1.46 17.22
C CYS A 452 -18.35 -0.06 17.07
N LEU A 453 -19.30 -0.59 16.29
CA LEU A 453 -19.39 -2.04 16.06
C LEU A 453 -18.19 -2.50 15.21
N ARG A 454 -17.58 -3.61 15.63
CA ARG A 454 -16.40 -4.20 15.00
C ARG A 454 -16.56 -5.69 14.73
N ASP A 455 -17.19 -6.40 15.66
CA ASP A 455 -17.45 -7.82 15.54
C ASP A 455 -18.42 -8.11 14.37
N PRO A 456 -18.06 -9.00 13.43
CA PRO A 456 -18.92 -9.31 12.29
C PRO A 456 -20.29 -9.90 12.69
N GLY A 457 -20.38 -10.66 13.78
CA GLY A 457 -21.65 -11.20 14.28
C GLY A 457 -22.59 -10.10 14.80
N ASP A 458 -22.04 -9.11 15.51
CA ASP A 458 -22.82 -7.93 15.95
C ASP A 458 -23.27 -7.05 14.77
N ILE A 459 -22.44 -6.93 13.74
CA ILE A 459 -22.79 -6.23 12.49
C ILE A 459 -23.89 -6.98 11.73
N ALA A 460 -23.86 -8.31 11.70
CA ALA A 460 -24.94 -9.13 11.14
C ALA A 460 -26.26 -8.94 11.90
N LEU A 461 -26.23 -8.88 13.23
CA LEU A 461 -27.41 -8.57 14.04
C LEU A 461 -27.97 -7.16 13.72
N PHE A 462 -27.10 -6.18 13.46
CA PHE A 462 -27.51 -4.86 12.99
C PHE A 462 -28.17 -4.92 11.61
N ALA A 463 -27.58 -5.64 10.67
CA ALA A 463 -28.12 -5.83 9.32
C ALA A 463 -29.52 -6.48 9.35
N GLN A 464 -29.73 -7.51 10.19
CA GLN A 464 -31.04 -8.14 10.40
C GLN A 464 -32.07 -7.13 10.95
N SER A 465 -31.66 -6.30 11.90
CA SER A 465 -32.54 -5.28 12.51
C SER A 465 -32.91 -4.18 11.50
N MET A 466 -31.97 -3.78 10.66
CA MET A 466 -32.19 -2.85 9.55
C MET A 466 -33.18 -3.40 8.53
N GLU A 467 -33.02 -4.67 8.16
CA GLU A 467 -33.89 -5.36 7.21
C GLU A 467 -35.33 -5.43 7.74
N LYS A 468 -35.51 -5.80 9.02
CA LYS A 468 -36.82 -5.80 9.70
C LYS A 468 -37.45 -4.41 9.71
N ASN A 469 -36.68 -3.34 9.92
CA ASN A 469 -37.18 -1.97 9.84
C ASN A 469 -37.64 -1.63 8.40
N PHE A 470 -36.91 -2.07 7.38
CA PHE A 470 -37.24 -1.82 5.97
C PHE A 470 -38.49 -2.59 5.51
N ARG A 471 -38.67 -3.83 5.97
CA ARG A 471 -39.89 -4.61 5.72
C ARG A 471 -41.17 -4.00 6.31
N SER A 472 -41.07 -3.12 7.32
CA SER A 472 -42.24 -2.50 7.94
C SER A 472 -43.05 -1.58 7.00
N GLY A 473 -42.53 -1.25 5.82
CA GLY A 473 -43.18 -0.39 4.82
C GLY A 473 -43.12 1.11 5.13
N ARG A 474 -42.78 1.49 6.37
CA ARG A 474 -42.52 2.88 6.77
C ARG A 474 -41.22 2.93 7.58
N PRO A 475 -40.06 2.72 6.93
CA PRO A 475 -38.80 2.67 7.64
C PRO A 475 -38.56 3.98 8.37
N SER A 476 -38.30 3.89 9.67
CA SER A 476 -37.84 5.05 10.45
C SER A 476 -36.44 5.42 9.98
N ARG A 477 -36.27 6.66 9.50
CA ARG A 477 -34.98 7.27 9.13
C ARG A 477 -34.08 6.37 8.27
N PRO A 478 -34.52 5.93 7.07
CA PRO A 478 -33.78 4.96 6.27
C PRO A 478 -32.36 5.40 5.93
N SER A 479 -32.14 6.71 5.74
CA SER A 479 -30.80 7.29 5.52
C SER A 479 -29.82 7.00 6.65
N ASP A 480 -30.26 7.10 7.91
CA ASP A 480 -29.37 6.93 9.06
C ASP A 480 -28.98 5.46 9.25
N TRP A 481 -29.92 4.53 9.00
CA TRP A 481 -29.64 3.09 8.96
C TRP A 481 -28.65 2.71 7.87
N MET A 482 -28.89 3.17 6.62
CA MET A 482 -27.96 2.94 5.51
C MET A 482 -26.59 3.54 5.81
N ARG A 483 -26.52 4.77 6.33
CA ARG A 483 -25.25 5.40 6.72
C ARG A 483 -24.51 4.59 7.78
N ALA A 484 -25.22 4.04 8.77
CA ALA A 484 -24.61 3.23 9.82
C ALA A 484 -24.03 1.92 9.25
N LEU A 485 -24.84 1.15 8.50
CA LEU A 485 -24.38 -0.11 7.88
C LEU A 485 -23.21 0.14 6.92
N CYS A 486 -23.32 1.17 6.07
CA CYS A 486 -22.27 1.56 5.13
C CYS A 486 -20.94 1.84 5.84
N ARG A 487 -20.95 2.56 6.98
CA ARG A 487 -19.73 2.81 7.75
C ARG A 487 -19.10 1.53 8.32
N MET A 488 -19.91 0.60 8.83
CA MET A 488 -19.39 -0.70 9.27
C MET A 488 -18.72 -1.45 8.12
N LEU A 489 -19.40 -1.55 6.98
CA LEU A 489 -18.89 -2.21 5.78
C LEU A 489 -17.72 -1.47 5.12
N MET A 490 -17.59 -0.16 5.32
CA MET A 490 -16.51 0.66 4.77
C MET A 490 -15.25 0.62 5.63
N TYR A 491 -15.41 0.58 6.95
CA TYR A 491 -14.31 0.72 7.89
C TYR A 491 -13.75 -0.60 8.42
N ARG A 492 -14.51 -1.70 8.34
CA ARG A 492 -14.10 -2.99 8.90
C ARG A 492 -13.83 -3.99 7.79
N PRO A 493 -12.63 -4.60 7.72
CA PRO A 493 -12.33 -5.60 6.71
C PRO A 493 -13.35 -6.75 6.72
N ASP A 494 -13.74 -7.20 7.91
CA ASP A 494 -14.58 -8.40 8.07
C ASP A 494 -16.08 -8.16 8.29
N ALA A 495 -16.57 -6.94 8.14
CA ALA A 495 -17.97 -6.59 8.45
C ALA A 495 -19.02 -7.45 7.73
N ALA A 496 -18.72 -7.92 6.51
CA ALA A 496 -19.67 -8.69 5.70
C ALA A 496 -19.59 -10.20 5.95
N ARG A 497 -18.65 -10.70 6.76
CA ARG A 497 -18.37 -12.12 6.93
C ARG A 497 -19.57 -12.92 7.41
N ASP A 498 -20.22 -12.41 8.46
CA ASP A 498 -21.30 -13.13 9.16
C ASP A 498 -22.69 -12.66 8.70
N ILE A 499 -22.76 -11.75 7.70
CA ILE A 499 -24.02 -11.33 7.08
C ILE A 499 -24.38 -12.35 6.00
N ASP A 500 -25.50 -13.04 6.20
CA ASP A 500 -26.00 -14.01 5.23
C ASP A 500 -26.23 -13.41 3.83
N SER A 501 -26.02 -14.22 2.79
CA SER A 501 -26.13 -13.77 1.39
C SER A 501 -27.57 -13.38 1.02
N ASP A 502 -28.59 -14.11 1.50
CA ASP A 502 -30.00 -13.75 1.26
C ASP A 502 -30.36 -12.46 1.99
N LEU A 503 -29.85 -12.28 3.22
CA LEU A 503 -30.00 -11.02 3.94
C LEU A 503 -29.37 -9.83 3.18
N CYS A 504 -28.18 -10.03 2.62
CA CYS A 504 -27.53 -9.02 1.78
C CYS A 504 -28.35 -8.69 0.52
N LEU A 505 -28.92 -9.69 -0.17
CA LEU A 505 -29.79 -9.49 -1.34
C LEU A 505 -31.07 -8.71 -0.98
N ASN A 506 -31.70 -9.03 0.15
CA ASN A 506 -32.87 -8.31 0.65
C ASN A 506 -32.54 -6.83 0.93
N LEU A 507 -31.41 -6.56 1.60
CA LEU A 507 -30.93 -5.21 1.86
C LEU A 507 -30.59 -4.45 0.58
N ILE A 508 -29.99 -5.12 -0.42
CA ILE A 508 -29.76 -4.55 -1.76
C ILE A 508 -31.10 -4.15 -2.38
N GLY A 509 -32.11 -5.04 -2.39
CA GLY A 509 -33.43 -4.74 -2.96
C GLY A 509 -34.09 -3.52 -2.31
N HIS A 510 -34.01 -3.41 -0.98
CA HIS A 510 -34.53 -2.24 -0.26
C HIS A 510 -33.75 -0.95 -0.58
N CYS A 511 -32.41 -0.98 -0.55
CA CYS A 511 -31.58 0.18 -0.87
C CYS A 511 -31.80 0.63 -2.33
N PHE A 512 -31.88 -0.32 -3.25
CA PHE A 512 -32.15 -0.08 -4.66
C PHE A 512 -33.51 0.59 -4.86
N LYS A 513 -34.57 0.07 -4.24
CA LYS A 513 -35.90 0.69 -4.28
C LYS A 513 -35.89 2.12 -3.76
N ILE A 514 -35.18 2.40 -2.66
CA ILE A 514 -35.03 3.76 -2.11
C ILE A 514 -34.30 4.69 -3.09
N ALA A 515 -33.24 4.20 -3.75
CA ALA A 515 -32.51 4.96 -4.76
C ALA A 515 -33.39 5.29 -5.97
N VAL A 516 -34.08 4.28 -6.52
CA VAL A 516 -35.03 4.42 -7.65
C VAL A 516 -36.12 5.42 -7.32
N GLN A 517 -36.76 5.27 -6.17
CA GLN A 517 -37.84 6.15 -5.73
C GLN A 517 -37.36 7.60 -5.62
N GLN A 518 -36.20 7.85 -5.01
CA GLN A 518 -35.68 9.22 -4.89
C GLN A 518 -35.42 9.87 -6.26
N ILE A 519 -34.83 9.13 -7.22
CA ILE A 519 -34.57 9.66 -8.55
C ILE A 519 -35.87 9.90 -9.32
N ASN A 520 -36.82 8.97 -9.27
CA ASN A 520 -38.08 9.09 -10.02
C ASN A 520 -39.00 10.18 -9.45
N ASP A 521 -39.15 10.25 -8.12
CA ASP A 521 -40.06 11.19 -7.47
C ASP A 521 -39.52 12.61 -7.46
N MET A 522 -38.20 12.77 -7.26
CA MET A 522 -37.59 14.09 -7.00
C MET A 522 -36.73 14.60 -8.15
N LYS A 523 -36.37 13.76 -9.13
CA LYS A 523 -35.35 14.05 -10.15
C LYS A 523 -34.04 14.58 -9.56
N ALA A 524 -33.69 14.13 -8.35
CA ALA A 524 -32.55 14.63 -7.60
C ALA A 524 -31.89 13.51 -6.78
N ALA A 525 -30.57 13.41 -6.87
CA ALA A 525 -29.73 12.53 -6.08
C ALA A 525 -29.36 13.22 -4.76
N LYS A 526 -30.20 13.06 -3.73
CA LYS A 526 -30.00 13.67 -2.39
C LYS A 526 -29.39 12.66 -1.41
N ILE A 527 -29.47 12.96 -0.11
CA ILE A 527 -28.86 12.17 0.98
C ILE A 527 -29.33 10.70 1.00
N ARG A 528 -30.61 10.42 0.68
CA ARG A 528 -31.14 9.04 0.66
C ARG A 528 -30.47 8.21 -0.45
N TYR A 529 -30.39 8.75 -1.66
CA TYR A 529 -29.74 8.15 -2.81
C TYR A 529 -28.25 7.93 -2.52
N ARG A 530 -27.55 8.93 -1.95
CA ARG A 530 -26.15 8.79 -1.56
C ARG A 530 -25.92 7.59 -0.66
N HIS A 531 -26.67 7.49 0.43
CA HIS A 531 -26.49 6.40 1.37
C HIS A 531 -26.97 5.05 0.81
N ALA A 532 -28.01 5.04 -0.01
CA ALA A 532 -28.45 3.85 -0.73
C ALA A 532 -27.36 3.35 -1.70
N ALA A 533 -26.83 4.23 -2.57
CA ALA A 533 -25.77 3.89 -3.50
C ALA A 533 -24.51 3.39 -2.80
N LEU A 534 -24.08 4.06 -1.72
CA LEU A 534 -22.95 3.58 -0.93
C LEU A 534 -23.24 2.22 -0.26
N CYS A 535 -24.44 2.00 0.28
CA CYS A 535 -24.82 0.67 0.78
C CYS A 535 -24.78 -0.40 -0.31
N LEU A 536 -25.33 -0.11 -1.49
CA LEU A 536 -25.27 -1.03 -2.64
C LEU A 536 -23.82 -1.39 -2.97
N ALA A 537 -22.92 -0.40 -3.03
CA ALA A 537 -21.50 -0.61 -3.26
C ALA A 537 -20.91 -1.53 -2.17
N TYR A 538 -21.03 -1.15 -0.91
CA TYR A 538 -20.32 -1.78 0.21
C TYR A 538 -20.89 -3.15 0.62
N ILE A 539 -22.15 -3.47 0.30
CA ILE A 539 -22.68 -4.83 0.48
C ILE A 539 -21.99 -5.82 -0.48
N LEU A 540 -21.49 -5.38 -1.64
CA LEU A 540 -20.74 -6.26 -2.55
C LEU A 540 -19.46 -6.83 -1.94
N ARG A 541 -18.99 -6.30 -0.80
CA ARG A 541 -17.91 -6.91 -0.01
C ARG A 541 -18.27 -8.30 0.54
N ARG A 542 -19.55 -8.68 0.55
CA ARG A 542 -19.97 -10.08 0.82
C ARG A 542 -19.28 -11.09 -0.10
N ARG A 543 -18.87 -10.67 -1.31
CA ARG A 543 -18.14 -11.50 -2.28
C ARG A 543 -16.81 -12.05 -1.78
N ARG A 544 -16.21 -11.43 -0.75
CA ARG A 544 -14.99 -11.98 -0.13
C ARG A 544 -15.21 -13.36 0.49
N TYR A 545 -16.44 -13.65 0.90
CA TYR A 545 -16.80 -14.89 1.58
C TYR A 545 -17.86 -15.69 0.80
N ASP A 546 -18.29 -15.21 -0.37
CA ASP A 546 -19.22 -15.87 -1.30
C ASP A 546 -19.00 -15.30 -2.70
N GLU A 547 -18.09 -15.92 -3.47
CA GLU A 547 -17.71 -15.47 -4.82
C GLU A 547 -18.93 -15.42 -5.77
N THR A 548 -20.00 -16.16 -5.47
CA THR A 548 -21.22 -16.20 -6.28
C THR A 548 -22.22 -15.10 -5.92
N PHE A 549 -21.98 -14.33 -4.86
CA PHE A 549 -22.89 -13.28 -4.43
C PHE A 549 -23.14 -12.21 -5.52
N LEU A 550 -24.41 -12.03 -5.88
CA LEU A 550 -24.90 -11.14 -6.93
C LEU A 550 -24.17 -11.36 -8.27
N PRO A 551 -24.43 -12.46 -9.00
CA PRO A 551 -23.85 -12.71 -10.31
C PRO A 551 -24.21 -11.58 -11.31
N PRO A 552 -23.28 -11.17 -12.19
CA PRO A 552 -23.46 -10.02 -13.07
C PRO A 552 -24.61 -10.16 -14.08
N ASP A 553 -24.99 -11.39 -14.41
CA ASP A 553 -25.96 -11.72 -15.46
C ASP A 553 -27.35 -12.07 -14.92
N GLU A 554 -27.51 -12.12 -13.60
CA GLU A 554 -28.82 -12.33 -12.98
C GLU A 554 -29.68 -11.06 -13.02
N GLU A 555 -30.99 -11.25 -13.06
CA GLU A 555 -31.98 -10.17 -13.19
C GLU A 555 -31.75 -9.00 -12.21
N PRO A 556 -31.52 -9.22 -10.89
CA PRO A 556 -31.29 -8.11 -9.95
C PRO A 556 -30.05 -7.26 -10.29
N ALA A 557 -28.99 -7.91 -10.79
CA ALA A 557 -27.76 -7.23 -11.19
C ALA A 557 -27.96 -6.44 -12.49
N VAL A 558 -28.63 -7.03 -13.48
CA VAL A 558 -28.92 -6.40 -14.78
C VAL A 558 -29.81 -5.17 -14.60
N GLU A 559 -30.89 -5.28 -13.82
CA GLU A 559 -31.80 -4.16 -13.54
C GLU A 559 -31.04 -3.02 -12.83
N MET A 560 -30.29 -3.35 -11.79
CA MET A 560 -29.53 -2.38 -11.03
C MET A 560 -28.49 -1.66 -11.89
N LYS A 561 -27.73 -2.38 -12.71
CA LYS A 561 -26.75 -1.78 -13.64
C LYS A 561 -27.42 -0.80 -14.61
N SER A 562 -28.52 -1.21 -15.24
CA SER A 562 -29.27 -0.38 -16.18
C SER A 562 -29.73 0.94 -15.53
N PHE A 563 -30.30 0.86 -14.32
CA PHE A 563 -30.70 2.04 -13.57
C PHE A 563 -29.51 2.93 -13.19
N LEU A 564 -28.44 2.37 -12.63
CA LEU A 564 -27.28 3.13 -12.17
C LEU A 564 -26.58 3.84 -13.34
N MET A 565 -26.41 3.17 -14.49
CA MET A 565 -25.86 3.81 -15.69
C MET A 565 -26.73 4.98 -16.17
N LYS A 566 -28.06 4.82 -16.16
CA LYS A 566 -29.00 5.90 -16.52
C LYS A 566 -28.93 7.05 -15.52
N ALA A 567 -28.84 6.76 -14.22
CA ALA A 567 -28.73 7.75 -13.15
C ALA A 567 -27.40 8.52 -13.26
N ALA A 568 -26.27 7.83 -13.43
CA ALA A 568 -24.96 8.45 -13.64
C ALA A 568 -24.96 9.38 -14.86
N LYS A 569 -25.47 8.93 -16.01
CA LYS A 569 -25.64 9.77 -17.19
C LYS A 569 -26.55 10.97 -16.94
N GLY A 570 -27.64 10.77 -16.21
CA GLY A 570 -28.56 11.83 -15.79
C GLY A 570 -27.84 12.91 -14.97
N MET A 571 -27.08 12.50 -13.96
CA MET A 571 -26.30 13.37 -13.10
C MET A 571 -25.21 14.14 -13.87
N LYS A 572 -24.41 13.47 -14.72
CA LYS A 572 -23.39 14.11 -15.57
C LYS A 572 -23.98 15.13 -16.54
N SER A 573 -25.20 14.87 -17.06
CA SER A 573 -25.91 15.78 -17.97
C SER A 573 -26.68 16.91 -17.27
N GLY A 574 -26.70 16.95 -15.93
CA GLY A 574 -27.51 17.91 -15.17
C GLY A 574 -29.02 17.64 -15.17
N ARG A 575 -29.48 16.53 -15.77
CA ARG A 575 -30.90 16.11 -15.76
C ARG A 575 -31.36 15.56 -14.40
N ILE A 576 -30.41 15.14 -13.57
CA ILE A 576 -30.63 14.77 -12.18
C ILE A 576 -29.79 15.71 -11.33
N GLU A 577 -30.44 16.47 -10.44
CA GLU A 577 -29.74 17.38 -9.54
C GLU A 577 -28.91 16.59 -8.51
N CYS A 578 -27.61 16.86 -8.42
CA CYS A 578 -26.73 16.24 -7.42
C CYS A 578 -26.61 17.14 -6.19
N HIS A 579 -27.01 16.64 -5.03
CA HIS A 579 -26.70 17.35 -3.79
C HIS A 579 -25.20 17.24 -3.48
N GLY A 580 -24.56 18.36 -3.12
CA GLY A 580 -23.14 18.40 -2.77
C GLY A 580 -22.78 17.50 -1.57
N GLY A 581 -21.50 17.15 -1.43
CA GLY A 581 -21.00 16.30 -0.36
C GLY A 581 -19.55 15.89 -0.59
N PHE A 582 -19.06 14.95 0.23
CA PHE A 582 -17.68 14.46 0.18
C PHE A 582 -17.42 13.41 -0.92
N VAL A 583 -18.46 12.98 -1.64
CA VAL A 583 -18.40 11.92 -2.66
C VAL A 583 -18.88 12.47 -4.00
N ASP A 584 -18.11 12.20 -5.06
CA ASP A 584 -18.55 12.35 -6.44
C ASP A 584 -19.59 11.27 -6.76
N LEU A 585 -20.88 11.63 -6.60
CA LEU A 585 -22.00 10.71 -6.80
C LEU A 585 -22.06 10.09 -8.21
N PRO A 586 -21.86 10.86 -9.31
CA PRO A 586 -21.69 10.28 -10.63
C PRO A 586 -20.62 9.19 -10.69
N ALA A 587 -19.40 9.49 -10.21
CA ALA A 587 -18.28 8.54 -10.28
C ALA A 587 -18.57 7.29 -9.45
N VAL A 588 -19.06 7.45 -8.21
CA VAL A 588 -19.43 6.30 -7.37
C VAL A 588 -20.54 5.45 -7.98
N THR A 589 -21.52 6.07 -8.64
CA THR A 589 -22.61 5.33 -9.30
C THR A 589 -22.08 4.46 -10.46
N GLU A 590 -21.09 4.95 -11.21
CA GLU A 590 -20.44 4.16 -12.27
C GLU A 590 -19.55 3.06 -11.70
N ILE A 591 -18.78 3.37 -10.66
CA ILE A 591 -17.92 2.41 -9.98
C ILE A 591 -18.73 1.21 -9.43
N ILE A 592 -19.97 1.43 -8.97
CA ILE A 592 -20.85 0.34 -8.54
C ILE A 592 -21.15 -0.62 -9.70
N VAL A 593 -21.35 -0.10 -10.92
CA VAL A 593 -21.57 -0.92 -12.12
C VAL A 593 -20.32 -1.76 -12.42
N ASP A 594 -19.14 -1.15 -12.34
CA ASP A 594 -17.87 -1.86 -12.55
C ASP A 594 -17.66 -2.96 -11.50
N TYR A 595 -18.02 -2.70 -10.23
CA TYR A 595 -18.02 -3.74 -9.20
C TYR A 595 -19.01 -4.85 -9.54
N ILE A 596 -20.24 -4.56 -9.92
CA ILE A 596 -21.25 -5.58 -10.28
C ILE A 596 -20.73 -6.45 -11.42
N ASP A 597 -20.20 -5.84 -12.49
CA ASP A 597 -19.65 -6.49 -13.68
C ASP A 597 -18.34 -7.25 -13.41
N ARG A 598 -17.75 -7.13 -12.21
CA ARG A 598 -16.45 -7.74 -11.86
C ARG A 598 -15.34 -7.34 -12.82
N ARG A 599 -15.41 -6.13 -13.39
CA ARG A 599 -14.44 -5.73 -14.43
C ARG A 599 -13.02 -5.76 -13.88
N GLY A 600 -12.13 -6.36 -14.66
CA GLY A 600 -10.68 -6.27 -14.49
C GLY A 600 -10.01 -7.39 -13.69
N THR A 601 -10.60 -8.58 -13.75
CA THR A 601 -10.10 -9.86 -13.22
C THR A 601 -8.96 -10.50 -14.00
N GLY A 602 -8.32 -9.79 -14.94
CA GLY A 602 -7.20 -10.28 -15.78
C GLY A 602 -5.86 -10.50 -15.06
N ILE A 603 -5.92 -10.71 -13.74
CA ILE A 603 -4.80 -10.99 -12.83
C ILE A 603 -4.98 -12.39 -12.26
N LEU A 604 -3.87 -13.03 -11.87
CA LEU A 604 -3.88 -14.29 -11.12
C LEU A 604 -4.73 -14.16 -9.85
N LEU A 605 -5.72 -15.04 -9.69
CA LEU A 605 -6.51 -15.10 -8.47
C LEU A 605 -5.87 -16.06 -7.48
N LEU A 606 -5.71 -15.62 -6.24
CA LEU A 606 -5.31 -16.46 -5.12
C LEU A 606 -6.58 -16.93 -4.38
N PHE A 607 -6.78 -18.25 -4.33
CA PHE A 607 -7.90 -18.88 -3.63
C PHE A 607 -7.39 -19.65 -2.40
N ASP A 608 -8.13 -19.58 -1.29
CA ASP A 608 -7.75 -20.23 -0.02
C ASP A 608 -8.18 -21.72 0.02
#